data_AF-A0A951LHY3-F1
#
_entry.id   AF-A0A951LHY3-F1
#
_cell.length_a   1.000
_cell.length_b   1.000
_cell.length_c   1.000
_cell.angle_alpha   90.00
_cell.angle_beta   90.00
_cell.angle_gamma   90.00
#
_symmetry.space_group_name_H-M   'P 1'
#
loop_
_entity.id
_entity.type
_entity.pdbx_description
1 polymer ?
#
loop_
_entity_poly.entity_id
_entity_poly.type
_entity_poly.pdbx_seq_one_letter_code
_entity_poly.pdbx_strand_id
1 'polypeptide(L)'
;MINMETVLSDLQAWYAAQCDGEWEHEFGIEIKTMDNPGWSLRVNLEDTLLEDKSFGEVKRQDSKDSWVQCFIEGKYFIGFGGPHQLTELLTIFLDWAKTEPDWLAVQYETEEQARDRKDKELWAVLGDEVGPELCRAENCTHPHIRYSAFCRRHHFEMMRGYAPPEDV
;
A
#
# COMPACT_ATOMS: atom_id res chain seq x y z
N MET A 1 15.38 -28.20 3.74
CA MET A 1 15.29 -27.95 5.19
C MET A 1 15.06 -26.46 5.36
N ILE A 2 13.94 -26.06 5.96
CA ILE A 2 13.69 -24.65 6.30
C ILE A 2 14.65 -24.31 7.44
N ASN A 3 15.53 -23.33 7.25
CA ASN A 3 16.42 -22.88 8.32
C ASN A 3 15.75 -21.77 9.11
N MET A 4 15.30 -22.09 10.33
CA MET A 4 14.51 -21.18 11.16
C MET A 4 15.25 -19.87 11.48
N GLU A 5 16.57 -19.94 11.68
CA GLU A 5 17.39 -18.77 12.00
C GLU A 5 17.45 -17.76 10.83
N THR A 6 17.38 -18.23 9.58
CA THR A 6 17.41 -17.34 8.41
C THR A 6 16.07 -16.67 8.16
N VAL A 7 14.95 -17.35 8.44
CA VAL A 7 13.61 -16.80 8.17
C VAL A 7 13.35 -15.53 8.97
N LEU A 8 13.69 -15.54 10.27
CA LEU A 8 13.48 -14.35 11.12
C LEU A 8 14.45 -13.23 10.75
N SER A 9 15.72 -13.53 10.46
CA SER A 9 16.67 -12.50 10.05
C SER A 9 16.29 -11.87 8.71
N ASP A 10 15.77 -12.66 7.78
CA ASP A 10 15.33 -12.17 6.47
C ASP A 10 14.07 -11.31 6.59
N LEU A 11 13.12 -11.69 7.45
CA LEU A 11 11.95 -10.86 7.75
C LEU A 11 12.35 -9.54 8.40
N GLN A 12 13.29 -9.58 9.35
CA GLN A 12 13.84 -8.37 9.98
C GLN A 12 14.56 -7.48 8.98
N ALA A 13 15.36 -8.04 8.08
CA ALA A 13 16.04 -7.31 7.03
C ALA A 13 15.04 -6.64 6.07
N TRP A 14 14.00 -7.36 5.66
CA TRP A 14 12.95 -6.82 4.80
C TRP A 14 12.20 -5.67 5.48
N TYR A 15 11.73 -5.88 6.72
CA TYR A 15 11.04 -4.86 7.48
C TYR A 15 11.91 -3.62 7.69
N ALA A 16 13.15 -3.79 8.14
CA ALA A 16 14.07 -2.67 8.36
C ALA A 16 14.36 -1.90 7.07
N ALA A 17 14.35 -2.58 5.93
CA ALA A 17 14.53 -1.92 4.65
C ALA A 17 13.29 -1.10 4.25
N GLN A 18 12.07 -1.53 4.60
CA GLN A 18 10.86 -0.76 4.32
C GLN A 18 10.69 0.46 5.25
N CYS A 19 11.35 0.50 6.41
CA CYS A 19 11.32 1.66 7.31
C CYS A 19 12.08 2.85 6.69
N ASP A 20 11.36 3.69 5.97
CA ASP A 20 11.88 4.84 5.23
C ASP A 20 11.57 6.20 5.87
N GLY A 21 10.86 6.20 7.02
CA GLY A 21 10.43 7.39 7.74
C GLY A 21 8.93 7.65 7.67
N GLU A 22 8.21 7.02 6.74
CA GLU A 22 6.75 7.13 6.62
C GLU A 22 6.10 5.74 6.70
N TRP A 23 6.67 4.74 6.03
CA TRP A 23 6.09 3.40 5.92
C TRP A 23 5.85 2.76 7.30
N GLU A 24 6.77 2.90 8.25
CA GLU A 24 6.62 2.34 9.61
C GLU A 24 5.50 3.00 10.45
N HIS A 25 4.99 4.15 10.02
CA HIS A 25 3.93 4.87 10.71
C HIS A 25 2.54 4.44 10.24
N GLU A 26 2.41 4.04 8.98
CA GLU A 26 1.13 3.72 8.35
C GLU A 26 0.95 2.22 8.07
N PHE A 27 2.05 1.50 7.88
CA PHE A 27 2.08 0.13 7.38
C PHE A 27 2.89 -0.81 8.28
N GLY A 28 2.86 -2.11 7.96
CA GLY A 28 3.52 -3.09 8.81
C GLY A 28 3.23 -4.55 8.50
N ILE A 29 3.74 -5.39 9.40
CA ILE A 29 3.53 -6.84 9.40
C ILE A 29 2.69 -7.19 10.65
N GLU A 30 1.60 -7.91 10.43
CA GLU A 30 0.72 -8.39 11.48
C GLU A 30 0.74 -9.93 11.55
N ILE A 31 1.02 -10.46 12.74
CA ILE A 31 0.94 -11.90 13.04
C ILE A 31 -0.05 -12.08 14.18
N LYS A 32 -1.14 -12.82 13.93
CA LYS A 32 -2.21 -13.07 14.90
C LYS A 32 -2.50 -14.57 15.02
N THR A 33 -3.01 -14.99 16.17
CA THR A 33 -3.64 -16.29 16.32
C THR A 33 -5.09 -16.24 15.83
N MET A 34 -5.64 -17.38 15.43
CA MET A 34 -7.03 -17.53 15.00
C MET A 34 -7.85 -18.40 15.98
N ASP A 35 -9.18 -18.27 15.91
CA ASP A 35 -10.12 -19.02 16.77
C ASP A 35 -10.14 -20.53 16.50
N ASN A 36 -9.82 -20.95 15.26
CA ASN A 36 -9.48 -22.33 14.94
C ASN A 36 -7.94 -22.42 14.91
N PRO A 37 -7.30 -23.21 15.80
CA PRO A 37 -5.88 -23.07 16.12
C PRO A 37 -5.01 -22.87 14.89
N GLY A 38 -4.28 -21.76 14.85
CA GLY A 38 -3.50 -21.39 13.69
C GLY A 38 -3.04 -19.94 13.72
N TRP A 39 -2.38 -19.56 12.64
CA TRP A 39 -1.78 -18.26 12.45
C TRP A 39 -2.41 -17.53 11.27
N SER A 40 -2.56 -16.22 11.42
CA SER A 40 -2.80 -15.25 10.35
C SER A 40 -1.56 -14.37 10.24
N LEU A 41 -1.02 -14.27 9.02
CA LEU A 41 0.05 -13.37 8.63
C LEU A 41 -0.54 -12.37 7.62
N ARG A 42 -0.33 -11.08 7.87
CA ARG A 42 -0.66 -10.01 6.93
C ARG A 42 0.55 -9.10 6.79
N VAL A 43 1.04 -8.93 5.58
CA VAL A 43 2.16 -8.03 5.26
C VAL A 43 1.63 -6.96 4.32
N ASN A 44 1.76 -5.69 4.68
CA ASN A 44 1.44 -4.60 3.78
C ASN A 44 2.53 -4.51 2.70
N LEU A 45 2.12 -4.34 1.45
CA LEU A 45 2.99 -4.21 0.28
C LEU A 45 2.94 -2.80 -0.30
N GLU A 46 2.09 -1.93 0.24
CA GLU A 46 1.93 -0.55 -0.20
C GLU A 46 3.24 0.23 -0.13
N ASP A 47 3.53 0.99 -1.19
CA ASP A 47 4.76 1.74 -1.43
C ASP A 47 6.05 0.88 -1.37
N THR A 48 5.93 -0.45 -1.50
CA THR A 48 7.08 -1.36 -1.63
C THR A 48 7.24 -1.83 -3.08
N LEU A 49 8.42 -2.36 -3.44
CA LEU A 49 8.61 -3.01 -4.75
C LEU A 49 7.72 -4.25 -4.96
N LEU A 50 7.05 -4.73 -3.91
CA LEU A 50 6.16 -5.88 -3.98
C LEU A 50 4.70 -5.49 -4.22
N GLU A 51 4.34 -4.20 -4.23
CA GLU A 51 2.95 -3.71 -4.33
C GLU A 51 2.21 -4.32 -5.52
N ASP A 52 2.80 -4.25 -6.71
CA ASP A 52 2.22 -4.74 -7.97
C ASP A 52 2.77 -6.10 -8.41
N LYS A 53 3.62 -6.72 -7.59
CA LYS A 53 4.25 -7.99 -7.95
C LYS A 53 3.19 -9.09 -7.95
N SER A 54 3.10 -9.83 -9.06
CA SER A 54 2.17 -10.96 -9.14
C SER A 54 2.58 -12.09 -8.19
N PHE A 55 1.59 -12.68 -7.52
CA PHE A 55 1.75 -13.83 -6.63
C PHE A 55 0.83 -14.97 -7.06
N GLY A 56 1.38 -16.18 -7.18
CA GLY A 56 0.58 -17.37 -7.40
C GLY A 56 0.00 -17.86 -6.08
N GLU A 57 -1.33 -17.89 -5.96
CA GLU A 57 -2.01 -18.38 -4.76
C GLU A 57 -1.49 -19.78 -4.37
N VAL A 58 -1.17 -19.94 -3.08
CA VAL A 58 -0.76 -21.21 -2.50
C VAL A 58 -1.90 -21.71 -1.63
N LYS A 59 -2.35 -22.93 -1.85
CA LYS A 59 -3.36 -23.57 -0.99
C LYS A 59 -3.07 -25.05 -0.84
N ARG A 60 -2.77 -25.49 0.39
CA ARG A 60 -2.56 -26.90 0.72
C ARG A 60 -3.21 -27.25 2.05
N GLN A 61 -3.72 -28.48 2.13
CA GLN A 61 -4.33 -29.02 3.34
C GLN A 61 -3.90 -30.47 3.49
N ASP A 62 -2.92 -30.72 4.35
CA ASP A 62 -2.38 -32.05 4.62
C ASP A 62 -3.15 -32.73 5.76
N SER A 63 -3.60 -31.95 6.74
CA SER A 63 -4.46 -32.42 7.84
C SER A 63 -5.25 -31.26 8.46
N LYS A 64 -6.00 -31.53 9.54
CA LYS A 64 -6.74 -30.49 10.28
C LYS A 64 -5.82 -29.42 10.88
N ASP A 65 -4.63 -29.81 11.33
CA ASP A 65 -3.67 -28.92 12.01
C ASP A 65 -2.45 -28.60 11.13
N SER A 66 -2.42 -29.12 9.89
CA SER A 66 -1.35 -28.87 8.92
C SER A 66 -1.95 -28.44 7.59
N TRP A 67 -2.04 -27.13 7.40
CA TRP A 67 -2.60 -26.50 6.22
C TRP A 67 -2.03 -25.09 6.06
N VAL A 68 -1.99 -24.61 4.83
CA VAL A 68 -1.56 -23.25 4.48
C VAL A 68 -2.43 -22.71 3.35
N GLN A 69 -2.74 -21.42 3.41
CA GLN A 69 -3.31 -20.67 2.30
C GLN A 69 -2.66 -19.29 2.26
N CYS A 70 -2.06 -18.93 1.12
CA CYS A 70 -1.47 -17.62 0.91
C CYS A 70 -2.00 -17.02 -0.40
N PHE A 71 -2.31 -15.72 -0.40
CA PHE A 71 -2.79 -14.98 -1.58
C PHE A 71 -2.52 -13.47 -1.41
N ILE A 72 -2.74 -12.70 -2.47
CA ILE A 72 -2.74 -11.24 -2.42
C ILE A 72 -4.18 -10.75 -2.41
N GLU A 73 -4.50 -9.84 -1.50
CA GLU A 73 -5.79 -9.15 -1.45
C GLU A 73 -5.55 -7.65 -1.27
N GLY A 74 -5.90 -6.85 -2.29
CA GLY A 74 -5.50 -5.45 -2.37
C GLY A 74 -3.97 -5.35 -2.39
N LYS A 75 -3.41 -4.49 -1.53
CA LYS A 75 -1.96 -4.32 -1.35
C LYS A 75 -1.40 -5.16 -0.19
N TYR A 76 -2.02 -6.29 0.14
CA TYR A 76 -1.58 -7.14 1.23
C TYR A 76 -1.25 -8.56 0.76
N PHE A 77 -0.10 -9.06 1.21
CA PHE A 77 0.12 -10.50 1.28
C PHE A 77 -0.62 -11.05 2.51
N ILE A 78 -1.51 -12.01 2.27
CA ILE A 78 -2.31 -12.68 3.29
C ILE A 78 -1.87 -14.15 3.35
N GLY A 79 -1.58 -14.63 4.57
CA GLY A 79 -1.24 -16.02 4.84
C GLY A 79 -2.03 -16.56 6.03
N PHE A 80 -2.64 -17.73 5.88
CA PHE A 80 -3.29 -18.47 6.96
C PHE A 80 -2.70 -19.86 7.05
N GLY A 81 -2.50 -20.36 8.26
CA GLY A 81 -2.01 -21.72 8.44
C GLY A 81 -2.31 -22.32 9.79
N GLY A 82 -2.09 -23.63 9.89
CA GLY A 82 -2.23 -24.38 11.14
C GLY A 82 -1.26 -23.93 12.24
N PRO A 83 -1.37 -24.49 13.47
CA PRO A 83 -0.63 -24.03 14.65
C PRO A 83 0.90 -24.07 14.51
N HIS A 84 1.40 -24.90 13.60
CA HIS A 84 2.83 -25.14 13.39
C HIS A 84 3.34 -24.56 12.08
N GLN A 85 2.52 -23.79 11.35
CA GLN A 85 2.82 -23.31 10.00
C GLN A 85 3.35 -21.86 9.96
N LEU A 86 3.53 -21.18 11.09
CA LEU A 86 4.01 -19.79 11.09
C LEU A 86 5.30 -19.62 10.27
N THR A 87 6.28 -20.51 10.47
CA THR A 87 7.53 -20.49 9.71
C THR A 87 7.30 -20.72 8.22
N GLU A 88 6.37 -21.61 7.85
CA GLU A 88 6.03 -21.88 6.45
C GLU A 88 5.38 -20.64 5.80
N LEU A 89 4.47 -19.95 6.49
CA LEU A 89 3.85 -18.70 6.01
C LEU A 89 4.91 -17.62 5.73
N LEU A 90 5.82 -17.41 6.69
CA LEU A 90 6.91 -16.44 6.54
C LEU A 90 7.85 -16.83 5.39
N THR A 91 8.15 -18.13 5.25
CA THR A 91 9.00 -18.64 4.18
C THR A 91 8.36 -18.42 2.81
N ILE A 92 7.07 -18.70 2.66
CA ILE A 92 6.34 -18.47 1.39
C ILE A 92 6.41 -17.00 0.99
N PHE A 93 6.17 -16.08 1.93
CA PHE A 93 6.30 -14.65 1.67
C PHE A 93 7.72 -14.28 1.24
N LEU A 94 8.74 -14.67 2.02
CA LEU A 94 10.13 -14.29 1.77
C LEU A 94 10.69 -14.91 0.49
N ASP A 95 10.38 -16.17 0.19
CA ASP A 95 10.81 -16.84 -1.03
C ASP A 95 10.21 -16.14 -2.26
N TRP A 96 8.94 -15.73 -2.19
CA TRP A 96 8.32 -14.94 -3.24
C TRP A 96 8.95 -13.55 -3.35
N ALA A 97 9.13 -12.84 -2.23
CA ALA A 97 9.75 -11.51 -2.21
C ALA A 97 11.13 -11.55 -2.88
N LYS A 98 11.98 -12.51 -2.51
CA LYS A 98 13.33 -12.73 -3.06
C LYS A 98 13.39 -13.10 -4.54
N THR A 99 12.25 -13.40 -5.18
CA THR A 99 12.21 -13.48 -6.64
C THR A 99 12.29 -12.11 -7.31
N GLU A 100 12.12 -11.02 -6.55
CA GLU A 100 12.47 -9.66 -6.97
C GLU A 100 13.99 -9.45 -6.79
N PRO A 101 14.76 -9.15 -7.86
CA PRO A 101 16.21 -8.99 -7.79
C PRO A 101 16.69 -7.98 -6.74
N ASP A 102 15.84 -7.00 -6.39
CA ASP A 102 16.09 -5.97 -5.38
C ASP A 102 15.01 -5.95 -4.29
N TRP A 103 14.57 -7.12 -3.82
CA TRP A 103 13.47 -7.27 -2.83
C TRP A 103 13.61 -6.49 -1.50
N LEU A 104 14.77 -5.90 -1.22
CA LEU A 104 15.00 -5.00 -0.08
C LEU A 104 15.00 -3.51 -0.47
N ALA A 105 15.02 -3.15 -1.74
CA ALA A 105 14.98 -1.77 -2.14
C ALA A 105 13.59 -1.17 -1.89
N VAL A 106 13.57 0.11 -1.52
CA VAL A 106 12.36 0.91 -1.36
C VAL A 106 12.14 1.71 -2.63
N GLN A 107 10.88 1.92 -3.00
CA GLN A 107 10.56 2.88 -4.05
C GLN A 107 10.84 4.29 -3.52
N TYR A 108 11.98 4.86 -3.90
CA TYR A 108 12.28 6.25 -3.56
C TYR A 108 11.52 7.17 -4.50
N GLU A 109 10.45 7.80 -4.01
CA GLU A 109 9.89 8.98 -4.65
C GLU A 109 10.70 10.22 -4.23
N THR A 110 11.08 11.04 -5.20
CA THR A 110 11.60 12.38 -4.88
C THR A 110 10.47 13.23 -4.28
N GLU A 111 10.82 14.26 -3.50
CA GLU A 111 9.84 15.22 -2.98
C GLU A 111 8.96 15.84 -4.09
N GLU A 112 9.50 15.95 -5.30
CA GLU A 112 8.78 16.41 -6.48
C GLU A 112 7.75 15.39 -6.96
N GLN A 113 8.11 14.10 -7.03
CA GLN A 113 7.21 13.01 -7.41
C GLN A 113 6.09 12.83 -6.38
N ALA A 114 6.43 12.83 -5.09
CA ALA A 114 5.45 12.72 -4.01
C ALA A 114 4.49 13.92 -3.99
N ARG A 115 4.99 15.13 -4.26
CA ARG A 115 4.14 16.33 -4.41
C ARG A 115 3.21 16.19 -5.61
N ASP A 116 3.73 15.82 -6.78
CA ASP A 116 2.93 15.63 -8.00
C ASP A 116 1.82 14.60 -7.80
N ARG A 117 2.14 13.45 -7.19
CA ARG A 117 1.16 12.41 -6.82
C ARG A 117 0.05 12.96 -5.93
N LYS A 118 0.43 13.60 -4.81
CA LYS A 118 -0.53 14.21 -3.86
C LYS A 118 -1.38 15.31 -4.49
N ASP A 119 -0.83 16.04 -5.46
CA ASP A 119 -1.56 17.08 -6.19
C ASP A 119 -2.56 16.49 -7.17
N LYS A 120 -2.18 15.43 -7.90
CA LYS A 120 -3.08 14.67 -8.78
C LYS A 120 -4.21 14.01 -8.02
N GLU A 121 -3.94 13.42 -6.86
CA GLU A 121 -4.96 12.85 -5.98
C GLU A 121 -5.93 13.90 -5.48
N LEU A 122 -5.43 15.03 -4.97
CA LEU A 122 -6.28 16.15 -4.55
C LEU A 122 -7.14 16.62 -5.72
N TRP A 123 -6.54 16.82 -6.89
CA TRP A 123 -7.27 17.23 -8.10
C TRP A 123 -8.40 16.27 -8.42
N ALA A 124 -8.15 14.95 -8.41
CA ALA A 124 -9.16 13.92 -8.65
C ALA A 124 -10.33 14.00 -7.65
N VAL A 125 -10.03 14.19 -6.36
CA VAL A 125 -11.04 14.26 -5.28
C VAL A 125 -11.90 15.52 -5.34
N LEU A 126 -11.36 16.65 -5.83
CA LEU A 126 -12.14 17.88 -6.01
C LEU A 126 -13.33 17.69 -6.97
N GLY A 127 -13.21 16.76 -7.93
CA GLY A 127 -14.29 16.41 -8.86
C GLY A 127 -14.68 17.52 -9.83
N ASP A 128 -15.79 17.34 -10.52
CA ASP A 128 -16.21 18.21 -11.63
C ASP A 128 -16.90 19.50 -11.18
N GLU A 129 -16.81 20.52 -12.03
CA GLU A 129 -17.46 21.83 -11.90
C GLU A 129 -18.92 21.74 -12.36
N VAL A 130 -19.75 21.05 -11.58
CA VAL A 130 -21.16 20.75 -11.90
C VAL A 130 -22.11 21.59 -11.04
N GLY A 131 -22.33 22.84 -11.42
CA GLY A 131 -23.24 23.74 -10.72
C GLY A 131 -23.61 24.99 -11.53
N PRO A 132 -24.73 25.67 -11.22
CA PRO A 132 -25.13 26.90 -11.92
C PRO A 132 -24.40 28.15 -11.43
N GLU A 133 -23.81 28.09 -10.23
CA GLU A 133 -23.15 29.22 -9.58
C GLU A 133 -21.67 29.28 -9.98
N LEU A 134 -21.17 30.51 -10.16
CA LEU A 134 -19.80 30.77 -10.55
C LEU A 134 -18.85 30.77 -9.36
N CYS A 135 -17.58 30.49 -9.64
CA CYS A 135 -16.48 30.61 -8.71
C CYS A 135 -16.39 32.02 -8.13
N ARG A 136 -16.14 32.10 -6.82
CA ARG A 136 -15.98 33.37 -6.08
C ARG A 136 -14.70 34.14 -6.42
N ALA A 137 -13.71 33.50 -7.04
CA ALA A 137 -12.45 34.17 -7.38
C ALA A 137 -12.70 35.32 -8.37
N GLU A 138 -11.99 36.42 -8.17
CA GLU A 138 -12.14 37.62 -8.98
C GLU A 138 -11.89 37.31 -10.46
N ASN A 139 -12.79 37.74 -11.34
CA ASN A 139 -12.73 37.49 -12.79
C ASN A 139 -12.75 36.00 -13.21
N CYS A 140 -13.20 35.08 -12.36
CA CYS A 140 -13.37 33.69 -12.74
C CYS A 140 -14.77 33.44 -13.32
N THR A 141 -14.83 32.75 -14.47
CA THR A 141 -16.08 32.40 -15.15
C THR A 141 -16.44 30.92 -15.05
N HIS A 142 -15.65 30.13 -14.32
CA HIS A 142 -15.90 28.71 -14.11
C HIS A 142 -16.96 28.48 -13.03
N PRO A 143 -17.79 27.44 -13.14
CA PRO A 143 -18.66 27.02 -12.04
C PRO A 143 -17.85 26.61 -10.81
N HIS A 144 -18.42 26.77 -9.63
CA HIS A 144 -17.81 26.21 -8.42
C HIS A 144 -18.05 24.69 -8.34
N ILE A 145 -17.18 23.98 -7.62
CA ILE A 145 -17.37 22.55 -7.36
C ILE A 145 -18.40 22.32 -6.24
N ARG A 146 -18.94 21.11 -6.13
CA ARG A 146 -20.05 20.77 -5.22
C ARG A 146 -19.87 21.23 -3.76
N TYR A 147 -18.65 21.17 -3.23
CA TYR A 147 -18.36 21.40 -1.81
C TYR A 147 -17.52 22.66 -1.55
N SER A 148 -17.44 23.58 -2.51
CA SER A 148 -16.67 24.83 -2.35
C SER A 148 -17.29 25.96 -3.15
N ALA A 149 -17.07 27.21 -2.73
CA ALA A 149 -17.44 28.39 -3.52
C ALA A 149 -16.43 28.68 -4.65
N PHE A 150 -15.41 27.84 -4.81
CA PHE A 150 -14.38 27.96 -5.83
C PHE A 150 -14.52 26.87 -6.90
N CYS A 151 -14.10 27.19 -8.14
CA CYS A 151 -13.91 26.20 -9.18
C CYS A 151 -12.79 25.23 -8.80
N ARG A 152 -12.61 24.17 -9.57
CA ARG A 152 -11.65 23.11 -9.25
C ARG A 152 -10.23 23.68 -9.12
N ARG A 153 -9.84 24.56 -10.05
CA ARG A 153 -8.55 25.26 -10.05
C ARG A 153 -8.34 26.15 -8.83
N HIS A 154 -9.26 27.07 -8.55
CA HIS A 154 -9.09 28.01 -7.44
C HIS A 154 -9.22 27.34 -6.07
N HIS A 155 -9.99 26.26 -5.96
CA HIS A 155 -9.99 25.46 -4.73
C HIS A 155 -8.64 24.79 -4.52
N PHE A 156 -8.07 24.17 -5.56
CA PHE A 156 -6.72 23.61 -5.50
C PHE A 156 -5.69 24.66 -5.05
N GLU A 157 -5.67 25.83 -5.71
CA GLU A 157 -4.75 26.93 -5.37
C GLU A 157 -4.94 27.41 -3.93
N MET A 158 -6.17 27.46 -3.42
CA MET A 158 -6.46 27.80 -2.02
C MET A 158 -5.89 26.77 -1.05
N MET A 159 -5.92 25.48 -1.39
CA MET A 159 -5.44 24.39 -0.54
C MET A 159 -3.92 24.23 -0.57
N ARG A 160 -3.29 24.47 -1.73
CA ARG A 160 -1.85 24.25 -1.95
C ARG A 160 -1.00 25.51 -1.89
N GLY A 161 -1.58 26.68 -2.20
CA GLY A 161 -0.85 27.94 -2.35
C GLY A 161 -0.13 28.11 -3.69
N TYR A 162 -0.35 27.20 -4.66
CA TYR A 162 0.21 27.22 -6.01
C TYR A 162 -0.75 26.59 -7.03
N ALA A 163 -0.47 26.76 -8.32
CA ALA A 163 -1.31 26.27 -9.42
C ALA A 163 -1.32 24.73 -9.51
N PRO A 164 -2.41 24.11 -10.01
CA PRO A 164 -2.47 22.65 -10.20
C PRO A 164 -1.47 22.15 -11.26
N PRO A 165 -1.24 20.82 -11.31
CA PRO A 165 -0.43 20.20 -12.36
C PRO A 165 -0.94 20.56 -13.77
N GLU A 166 -0.05 20.61 -14.76
CA GLU A 166 -0.43 20.95 -16.13
C GLU A 166 -1.13 19.80 -16.87
N ASP A 167 -1.02 18.57 -16.37
CA ASP A 167 -1.43 17.32 -17.01
C ASP A 167 -2.68 16.67 -16.39
N VAL A 168 -3.53 17.45 -15.71
CA VAL A 168 -4.75 16.97 -15.01
C VAL A 168 -6.07 17.57 -15.51
#